data_AF-A0AAE9PVG6-F1
#
_entry.id   AF-A0AAE9PVG6-F1
#
_cell.length_a   1.000
_cell.length_b   1.000
_cell.length_c   1.000
_cell.angle_alpha   90.00
_cell.angle_beta   90.00
_cell.angle_gamma   90.00
#
_symmetry.space_group_name_H-M   'P 1'
#
loop_
_entity.id
_entity.type
_entity.pdbx_description
1 polymer ?
#
loop_
_entity_poly.entity_id
_entity_poly.type
_entity_poly.pdbx_seq_one_letter_code
_entity_poly.pdbx_strand_id
1 'polypeptide(L)' 'MLKEAISSVLVDRLPHNLAVALSSLAESWSTVSVPWMLGGSCSLLVQEVELDRLPRDIDIYADIHAAKQLHAHPWV' A
#
# COMPACT_ATOMS: atom_id res chain seq x y z
N MET A 1 11.68 7.09 4.58
CA MET A 1 10.56 7.26 5.53
C MET A 1 9.47 6.20 5.37
N LEU A 2 9.27 5.56 4.21
CA LEU A 2 8.26 4.50 4.07
C LEU A 2 8.65 3.15 4.74
N LYS A 3 9.96 2.87 4.89
CA LYS A 3 10.46 1.69 5.64
C LYS A 3 10.02 1.66 7.11
N GLU A 4 9.63 2.80 7.68
CA GLU A 4 9.21 2.90 9.09
C GLU A 4 7.69 3.04 9.29
N ALA A 5 6.93 3.36 8.24
CA ALA A 5 5.50 3.68 8.39
C ALA A 5 4.58 2.44 8.30
N ILE A 6 5.07 1.34 7.74
CA ILE A 6 4.36 0.07 7.76
C ILE A 6 5.21 -0.89 8.60
N SER A 7 5.03 -0.83 9.92
CA SER A 7 5.55 -1.88 10.81
C SER A 7 5.01 -3.23 10.32
N SER A 8 5.84 -4.28 10.35
CA SER A 8 5.42 -5.63 9.96
C SER A 8 4.12 -6.05 10.66
N VAL A 9 3.93 -5.58 11.90
CA VAL A 9 2.74 -5.78 12.74
C VAL A 9 1.44 -5.23 12.12
N LEU A 10 1.53 -4.14 11.35
CA LEU A 10 0.35 -3.50 10.74
C LEU A 10 -0.11 -4.22 9.47
N VAL A 11 0.83 -4.88 8.76
CA VAL A 11 0.52 -5.72 7.60
C VAL A 11 -0.12 -7.04 8.02
N ASP A 12 0.19 -7.53 9.22
CA ASP A 12 -0.31 -8.81 9.74
C ASP A 12 -1.85 -8.89 9.84
N ARG A 13 -2.55 -7.75 9.84
CA ARG A 13 -4.02 -7.70 9.81
C ARG A 13 -4.62 -7.88 8.41
N LEU A 14 -3.86 -7.61 7.36
CA LEU A 14 -4.34 -7.75 5.98
C LEU A 14 -4.43 -9.23 5.62
N PRO A 15 -5.37 -9.63 4.74
CA PRO A 15 -5.33 -10.93 4.09
C PRO A 15 -3.94 -11.19 3.48
N HIS A 16 -3.39 -12.38 3.68
CA HIS A 16 -1.99 -12.70 3.34
C HIS A 16 -1.61 -12.33 1.90
N ASN A 17 -2.50 -12.57 0.93
CA ASN A 17 -2.25 -12.21 -0.47
C ASN A 17 -2.13 -10.69 -0.68
N LEU A 18 -2.93 -9.89 0.03
CA LEU A 18 -2.85 -8.43 -0.04
C LEU A 18 -1.63 -7.90 0.71
N ALA A 19 -1.27 -8.51 1.84
CA ALA A 19 -0.03 -8.22 2.56
C ALA A 19 1.22 -8.41 1.69
N VAL A 20 1.31 -9.55 0.99
CA VAL A 20 2.40 -9.83 0.05
C VAL A 20 2.40 -8.85 -1.11
N ALA A 21 1.25 -8.62 -1.74
CA ALA A 21 1.15 -7.69 -2.88
C ALA A 21 1.52 -6.25 -2.50
N LEU A 22 1.07 -5.77 -1.33
CA LEU A 22 1.42 -4.45 -0.80
C LEU A 22 2.92 -4.33 -0.51
N SER A 23 3.53 -5.40 0.00
CA SER A 23 4.97 -5.44 0.26
C SER A 23 5.78 -5.38 -1.04
N SER A 24 5.40 -6.16 -2.05
CA SER A 24 6.02 -6.12 -3.38
C SER A 24 5.86 -4.76 -4.06
N LEU A 25 4.70 -4.12 -3.88
CA LEU A 25 4.43 -2.76 -4.33
C LEU A 25 5.36 -1.74 -3.68
N ALA A 26 5.44 -1.75 -2.35
CA ALA A 26 6.28 -0.83 -1.59
C ALA A 26 7.77 -1.03 -1.90
N GLU A 27 8.21 -2.27 -2.14
CA GLU A 27 9.58 -2.57 -2.57
C GLU A 27 9.85 -2.04 -3.98
N SER A 28 8.96 -2.32 -4.94
CA SER A 28 9.09 -1.88 -6.33
C SER A 28 9.13 -0.35 -6.45
N TRP A 29 8.40 0.35 -5.57
CA TRP A 29 8.38 1.81 -5.54
C TRP A 29 9.35 2.44 -4.53
N SER A 30 10.22 1.65 -3.89
CA SER A 30 11.14 2.14 -2.85
C SER A 30 12.14 3.18 -3.35
N THR A 31 12.42 3.20 -4.65
CA THR A 31 13.31 4.14 -5.34
C THR A 31 12.57 5.33 -5.97
N VAL A 32 11.24 5.28 -6.05
CA VAL A 32 10.43 6.36 -6.63
C VAL A 32 10.23 7.44 -5.58
N SER A 33 10.81 8.61 -5.81
CA SER A 33 10.78 9.74 -4.87
C SER A 33 9.52 10.61 -5.01
N VAL A 34 8.35 9.98 -5.10
CA VAL A 34 7.04 10.66 -5.18
C VAL A 34 6.12 10.24 -4.05
N PRO A 35 5.25 11.13 -3.55
CA PRO A 35 4.31 10.78 -2.50
C PRO A 35 3.19 9.87 -3.04
N TRP A 36 2.83 8.87 -2.25
CA TRP A 36 1.64 8.04 -2.44
C TRP A 36 1.13 7.58 -1.07
N MET A 37 -0.13 7.14 -1.02
CA MET A 37 -0.79 6.70 0.20
C MET A 37 -1.61 5.44 -0.06
N LEU A 38 -1.59 4.51 0.90
CA LEU A 38 -2.53 3.39 0.93
C LEU A 38 -3.94 3.93 1.21
N GLY A 39 -4.88 3.62 0.32
CA GLY A 39 -6.28 4.02 0.41
C GLY A 39 -7.22 2.88 0.80
N GLY A 40 -8.51 3.20 0.75
CA GLY A 40 -9.58 2.21 0.86
C GLY A 40 -9.59 1.41 2.16
N SER A 41 -10.19 0.21 2.08
CA SER A 41 -10.35 -0.67 3.24
C SER A 41 -9.02 -1.18 3.80
N CYS A 42 -7.98 -1.30 2.98
CA CYS A 42 -6.65 -1.67 3.46
C CYS A 42 -6.09 -0.60 4.41
N SER A 43 -6.23 0.69 4.06
CA SER A 43 -5.79 1.81 4.91
C SER A 43 -6.53 1.87 6.24
N LEU A 44 -7.85 1.63 6.22
CA LEU A 44 -8.68 1.58 7.43
C LEU A 44 -8.23 0.45 8.36
N LEU A 45 -8.00 -0.75 7.82
CA LEU A 45 -7.62 -1.91 8.63
C LEU A 45 -6.24 -1.77 9.27
N VAL A 46 -5.28 -1.17 8.55
CA VAL A 46 -3.95 -0.80 9.06
C VAL A 46 -4.03 0.25 10.16
N GLN A 47 -5.04 1.11 10.15
CA GLN A 47 -5.30 2.10 11.20
C GLN A 47 -6.21 1.55 12.32
N GLU A 48 -6.31 0.23 12.44
CA GLU A 48 -7.08 -0.46 13.49
C GLU A 48 -8.60 -0.21 13.46
N VAL A 49 -9.13 0.31 12.35
CA VAL A 49 -10.58 0.44 12.17
C VAL A 49 -11.20 -0.94 12.02
N GLU A 50 -12.29 -1.20 12.75
CA GLU A 50 -13.09 -2.41 12.60
C GLU A 50 -13.87 -2.37 11.29
N LEU A 51 -13.84 -3.47 10.54
CA LEU A 51 -14.52 -3.60 9.25
C LEU A 51 -15.46 -4.80 9.30
N ASP A 52 -16.68 -4.61 8.77
CA ASP A 52 -17.65 -5.69 8.61
C ASP A 52 -17.19 -6.77 7.60
N ARG A 53 -16.24 -6.41 6.71
CA ARG A 53 -15.64 -7.30 5.73
C ARG A 53 -14.17 -6.98 5.53
N LEU A 54 -13.37 -8.03 5.32
CA LEU A 54 -11.95 -7.88 5.01
C LEU A 54 -11.75 -7.21 3.63
N PRO A 55 -10.65 -6.45 3.45
CA PRO A 55 -10.25 -5.92 2.15
C PRO A 55 -10.05 -7.03 1.12
N ARG A 56 -10.21 -6.68 -0.16
CA ARG A 56 -10.12 -7.62 -1.29
C ARG A 56 -9.27 -7.13 -2.45
N ASP A 57 -8.82 -5.88 -2.36
CA ASP A 57 -8.02 -5.14 -3.33
C ASP A 57 -7.15 -4.10 -2.59
N ILE A 58 -6.24 -3.46 -3.34
CA ILE A 58 -5.34 -2.41 -2.85
C ILE A 58 -5.66 -1.14 -3.62
N ASP A 59 -6.05 -0.10 -2.88
CA ASP A 59 -6.19 1.25 -3.42
C ASP A 59 -4.92 2.05 -3.13
N ILE A 60 -4.39 2.73 -4.15
CA ILE A 60 -3.26 3.66 -4.01
C ILE A 60 -3.73 5.05 -4.43
N TYR A 61 -3.59 6.02 -3.53
CA TYR A 61 -3.85 7.42 -3.84
C TYR A 61 -2.54 8.16 -4.05
N ALA A 62 -2.50 8.93 -5.13
CA ALA A 62 -1.35 9.74 -5.52
C ALA A 62 -1.86 10.95 -6.29
N ASP A 63 -1.09 12.04 -6.31
CA ASP A 63 -1.39 13.12 -7.24
C ASP A 63 -1.14 12.69 -8.70
N ILE A 64 -1.58 13.51 -9.66
CA ILE A 64 -1.47 13.16 -11.09
C ILE A 64 -0.03 13.01 -11.58
N HIS A 65 0.94 13.67 -10.94
CA HIS A 65 2.35 13.57 -11.29
C HIS A 65 2.95 12.27 -10.75
N ALA A 66 2.72 11.98 -9.47
CA ALA A 66 3.12 10.76 -8.80
C ALA A 66 2.50 9.52 -9.46
N ALA A 67 1.20 9.53 -9.75
CA ALA A 67 0.51 8.42 -10.40
C ALA A 67 1.16 8.04 -11.74
N LYS A 68 1.56 9.03 -12.56
CA LYS A 68 2.27 8.79 -13.82
C LYS A 68 3.63 8.12 -13.61
N GLN A 69 4.39 8.56 -12.60
CA GLN A 69 5.69 7.98 -12.30
C GLN A 69 5.58 6.55 -11.77
N LEU A 70 4.64 6.31 -10.86
CA LEU A 70 4.39 4.98 -10.28
C LEU A 70 3.94 3.98 -11.35
N HIS A 71 3.11 4.41 -12.31
CA HIS A 71 2.63 3.57 -13.40
C HIS A 71 3.70 3.25 -14.45
N ALA A 72 4.67 4.16 -14.63
CA ALA A 72 5.80 3.93 -15.54
C ALA A 72 6.80 2.91 -14.98
N HIS A 73 6.74 2.62 -13.68
CA HIS A 73 7.56 1.58 -13.07
C HIS A 73 7.01 0.21 -13.45
N PRO A 74 7.77 -0.64 -14.15
CA PRO A 74 7.30 -1.98 -14.50
C PRO A 74 7.04 -2.79 -13.24
N TRP A 75 5.88 -3.43 -13.22
CA TRP A 75 5.48 -4.41 -12.22
C TRP A 75 6.32 -5.66 -12.48
N VAL A 76 7.15 -6.03 -11.50
CA VAL A 76 8.02 -7.23 -11.58
C VAL A 76 7.16 -8.49 -11.65
#